data_AF-A0A6G0VMM8-F1
#
_entry.id   AF-A0A6G0VMM8-F1
#
_cell.length_a   1.000
_cell.length_b   1.000
_cell.length_c   1.000
_cell.angle_alpha   90.00
_cell.angle_beta   90.00
_cell.angle_gamma   90.00
#
_symmetry.space_group_name_H-M   'P 1'
#
loop_
_entity.id
_entity.type
_entity.pdbx_description
1 polymer ?
#
loop_
_entity_poly.entity_id
_entity_poly.type
_entity_poly.pdbx_seq_one_letter_code
_entity_poly.pdbx_strand_id
1 'polypeptide(L)'
;MNITSFNTLNVDDCTPLMSNKIEKIPIIKLLRITETKQIQFQACYIIADYLITSCAGFDDAQIVKHGYFTELIQGAAQCADAHFKRAYTFYQGTTANNIKINQTMYFSDVIRGRVNHDGDCTGETFKTDIYELEYVLVQAKFKILLSEGMATANSRDNVIILPTGTRLRLSDLYGIDSHKGEIIWTFNKQKNCDTTDTNDYDTLYEGPATLITSKKSLDSTMEIQTFQVESDKITFALQKLKLDYACHIPVFQTEHPRLFILVDQENIPFFHTKPISTYNTDLMAYINTKFVYIQNILKTSITSMYIDLVTKQCNLERQILMQKLSLASYSLSEFAYSMAEGPGYTALKSGKIVYLLKCKPVDVELDRSHNACFQELPVLYN
;
A
#
# COMPACT_ATOMS: atom_id res chain seq x y z
N MET A 1 2.13 11.21 68.79
CA MET A 1 1.91 12.52 68.12
C MET A 1 2.07 12.30 66.64
N ASN A 2 1.15 12.82 65.82
CA ASN A 2 1.30 12.77 64.37
C ASN A 2 2.08 14.02 63.96
N ILE A 3 3.30 13.85 63.47
CA ILE A 3 4.23 14.93 63.15
C ILE A 3 4.54 14.85 61.66
N THR A 4 4.29 15.93 60.94
CA THR A 4 4.64 16.05 59.51
C THR A 4 5.73 17.09 59.36
N SER A 5 6.81 16.76 58.65
CA SER A 5 7.96 17.66 58.46
C SER A 5 8.01 18.22 57.04
N PHE A 6 8.24 19.52 56.92
CA PHE A 6 8.37 20.21 55.64
C PHE A 6 9.75 20.86 55.51
N ASN A 7 10.35 20.77 54.33
CA ASN A 7 11.56 21.51 54.00
C ASN A 7 11.18 22.96 53.63
N THR A 8 11.89 23.94 54.18
CA THR A 8 11.61 25.37 53.96
C THR A 8 12.40 26.00 52.83
N LEU A 9 13.38 25.29 52.24
CA LEU A 9 14.28 25.89 51.25
C LEU A 9 13.71 25.89 49.83
N ASN A 10 13.18 24.76 49.36
CA ASN A 10 12.69 24.59 48.00
C ASN A 10 11.53 23.60 47.99
N VAL A 11 10.58 23.86 47.09
CA VAL A 11 9.56 22.89 46.65
C VAL A 11 10.08 22.22 45.38
N ASP A 12 9.96 20.91 45.29
CA ASP A 12 10.40 20.15 44.12
C ASP A 12 9.77 20.67 42.83
N ASP A 13 10.53 20.59 41.74
CA ASP A 13 10.05 21.02 40.43
C ASP A 13 9.14 19.95 39.82
N CYS A 14 8.16 20.40 39.04
CA CYS A 14 7.26 19.53 38.30
C CYS A 14 8.03 18.76 37.23
N THR A 15 8.00 17.42 37.28
CA THR A 15 8.56 16.59 36.23
C THR A 15 7.63 16.59 35.02
N PRO A 16 8.10 17.00 33.82
CA PRO A 16 7.24 16.99 32.64
C PRO A 16 6.92 15.54 32.23
N LEU A 17 5.63 15.27 32.00
CA LEU A 17 5.21 14.04 31.34
C LEU A 17 5.83 13.98 29.94
N MET A 18 6.42 12.83 29.57
CA MET A 18 7.05 12.65 28.27
C MET A 18 6.04 12.89 27.14
N SER A 19 6.22 13.99 26.40
CA SER A 19 5.46 14.29 25.18
C SER A 19 5.81 13.33 24.05
N ASN A 20 4.88 13.15 23.12
CA ASN A 20 5.17 12.51 21.83
C ASN A 20 6.29 13.28 21.12
N LYS A 21 7.26 12.57 20.55
CA LYS A 21 8.33 13.16 19.73
C LYS A 21 7.81 13.31 18.31
N ILE A 22 7.80 14.53 17.81
CA ILE A 22 7.37 14.87 16.44
C ILE A 22 8.60 15.30 15.65
N GLU A 23 8.84 14.63 14.52
CA GLU A 23 9.97 14.90 13.64
C GLU A 23 9.46 15.17 12.22
N LYS A 24 9.96 16.24 11.58
CA LYS A 24 9.62 16.56 10.19
C LYS A 24 10.64 15.92 9.28
N ILE A 25 10.16 15.08 8.37
CA ILE A 25 10.96 14.41 7.36
C ILE A 25 10.80 15.18 6.04
N PRO A 26 11.90 15.66 5.43
CA PRO A 26 11.83 16.54 4.27
C PRO A 26 11.22 15.86 3.04
N ILE A 27 11.45 14.56 2.87
CA ILE A 27 10.93 13.80 1.74
C ILE A 27 10.78 12.32 2.09
N ILE A 28 9.66 11.73 1.67
CA ILE A 28 9.40 10.30 1.67
C ILE A 28 8.77 9.89 0.33
N LYS A 29 8.89 8.60 0.00
CA LYS A 29 8.09 7.96 -1.06
C LYS A 29 7.20 6.87 -0.49
N LEU A 30 5.91 6.94 -0.82
CA LEU A 30 4.96 5.87 -0.54
C LEU A 30 4.91 4.94 -1.75
N LEU A 31 5.42 3.72 -1.57
CA LEU A 31 5.48 2.69 -2.59
C LEU A 31 4.33 1.69 -2.42
N ARG A 32 3.78 1.24 -3.54
CA ARG A 32 2.74 0.20 -3.62
C ARG A 32 3.18 -0.95 -4.50
N ILE A 33 3.01 -2.18 -4.04
CA ILE A 33 3.18 -3.36 -4.90
C ILE A 33 2.08 -3.44 -5.97
N THR A 34 2.49 -3.49 -7.23
CA THR A 34 1.59 -3.70 -8.39
C THR A 34 1.25 -5.19 -8.53
N GLU A 35 -0.05 -5.50 -8.51
CA GLU A 35 -0.52 -6.87 -8.82
C GLU A 35 -0.84 -7.01 -10.30
N THR A 36 -1.26 -5.91 -10.93
CA THR A 36 -1.65 -5.83 -12.32
C THR A 36 -0.57 -5.14 -13.15
N LYS A 37 -0.21 -5.77 -14.26
CA LYS A 37 0.76 -5.25 -15.24
C LYS A 37 0.15 -5.28 -16.63
N GLN A 38 0.54 -4.32 -17.46
CA GLN A 38 0.26 -4.38 -18.89
C GLN A 38 1.34 -5.21 -19.56
N ILE A 39 0.96 -6.29 -20.23
CA ILE A 39 1.87 -7.13 -21.02
C ILE A 39 1.45 -7.09 -22.48
N GLN A 40 2.45 -7.08 -23.36
CA GLN A 40 2.21 -7.16 -24.79
C GLN A 40 1.87 -8.61 -25.15
N PHE A 41 0.86 -8.78 -25.99
CA PHE A 41 0.51 -10.06 -26.58
C PHE A 41 0.53 -9.96 -28.10
N GLN A 42 0.80 -11.09 -28.72
CA GLN A 42 0.68 -11.30 -30.16
C GLN A 42 -0.43 -12.28 -30.40
N ALA A 43 -1.20 -12.04 -31.45
CA ALA A 43 -2.38 -12.80 -31.80
C ALA A 43 -2.31 -13.25 -33.26
N CYS A 44 -2.68 -14.50 -33.51
CA CYS A 44 -2.74 -15.11 -34.83
C CYS A 44 -4.10 -15.72 -35.07
N TYR A 45 -4.78 -15.24 -36.10
CA TYR A 45 -6.01 -15.82 -36.59
C TYR A 45 -5.80 -16.27 -38.03
N ILE A 46 -5.52 -17.57 -38.18
CA ILE A 46 -5.21 -18.20 -39.47
C ILE A 46 -6.27 -19.26 -39.74
N ILE A 47 -7.07 -19.02 -40.77
CA ILE A 47 -8.10 -19.95 -41.24
C ILE A 47 -7.74 -20.41 -42.64
N ALA A 48 -7.86 -21.71 -42.89
CA ALA A 48 -7.74 -22.31 -44.20
C ALA A 48 -9.10 -22.86 -44.64
N ASP A 49 -9.63 -22.33 -45.74
CA ASP A 49 -10.78 -22.89 -46.43
C ASP A 49 -10.27 -23.77 -47.56
N TYR A 50 -10.52 -25.08 -47.48
CA TYR A 50 -10.12 -26.04 -48.48
C TYR A 50 -11.27 -26.34 -49.43
N LEU A 51 -10.96 -26.39 -50.72
CA LEU A 51 -11.83 -26.85 -51.79
C LEU A 51 -11.14 -28.01 -52.51
N ILE A 52 -11.68 -29.20 -52.36
CA ILE A 52 -11.27 -30.42 -53.02
C ILE A 52 -12.22 -30.68 -54.18
N THR A 53 -11.65 -30.89 -55.36
CA THR A 53 -12.37 -31.28 -56.56
C THR A 53 -11.71 -32.51 -57.17
N SER A 54 -12.50 -33.42 -57.74
CA SER A 54 -11.94 -34.53 -58.51
C SER A 54 -11.59 -34.04 -59.91
N CYS A 55 -10.41 -34.41 -60.37
CA CYS A 55 -9.95 -34.11 -61.71
C CYS A 55 -10.28 -35.30 -62.63
N ALA A 56 -11.30 -35.16 -63.47
CA ALA A 56 -11.71 -36.20 -64.42
C ALA A 56 -11.06 -35.97 -65.80
N GLY A 57 -10.90 -37.04 -66.58
CA GLY A 57 -10.18 -37.00 -67.88
C GLY A 57 -10.87 -36.25 -69.03
N PHE A 58 -11.90 -35.45 -68.76
CA PHE A 58 -12.64 -34.65 -69.75
C PHE A 58 -12.75 -33.18 -69.32
N ASP A 59 -11.66 -32.62 -68.75
CA ASP A 59 -11.52 -31.21 -68.37
C ASP A 59 -12.56 -30.66 -67.36
N ASP A 60 -13.35 -31.55 -66.76
CA ASP A 60 -14.38 -31.22 -65.78
C ASP A 60 -13.89 -31.48 -64.34
N ALA A 61 -13.92 -30.44 -63.51
CA ALA A 61 -13.75 -30.56 -62.07
C ALA A 61 -15.07 -30.96 -61.40
N GLN A 62 -15.10 -32.10 -60.72
CA GLN A 62 -16.31 -32.60 -60.04
C GLN A 62 -16.24 -32.39 -58.53
N ILE A 63 -17.38 -32.05 -57.92
CA ILE A 63 -17.49 -31.92 -56.47
C ILE A 63 -17.37 -33.31 -55.82
N VAL A 64 -16.45 -33.45 -54.87
CA VAL A 64 -16.30 -34.66 -54.07
C VAL A 64 -17.04 -34.54 -52.74
N LYS A 65 -17.44 -35.69 -52.17
CA LYS A 65 -18.06 -35.73 -50.84
C LYS A 65 -17.06 -35.24 -49.79
N HIS A 66 -17.48 -34.31 -48.93
CA HIS A 66 -16.60 -33.56 -48.01
C HIS A 66 -15.53 -32.69 -48.71
N GLY A 67 -15.80 -32.29 -49.96
CA GLY A 67 -14.86 -31.49 -50.74
C GLY A 67 -14.76 -30.03 -50.35
N TYR A 68 -15.49 -29.56 -49.33
CA TYR A 68 -15.29 -28.22 -48.77
C TYR A 68 -15.28 -28.30 -47.25
N PHE A 69 -14.22 -27.79 -46.65
CA PHE A 69 -14.11 -27.70 -45.19
C PHE A 69 -13.18 -26.56 -44.80
N THR A 70 -13.36 -26.08 -43.57
CA THR A 70 -12.57 -25.00 -42.99
C THR A 70 -11.83 -25.51 -41.78
N GLU A 71 -10.56 -25.15 -41.68
CA GLU A 71 -9.68 -25.50 -40.57
C GLU A 71 -9.11 -24.23 -39.93
N LEU A 72 -9.08 -24.18 -38.61
CA LEU A 72 -8.33 -23.18 -37.86
C LEU A 72 -6.92 -23.73 -37.63
N ILE A 73 -5.92 -23.08 -38.18
CA ILE A 73 -4.54 -23.54 -37.99
C ILE A 73 -4.04 -23.07 -36.63
N GLN A 74 -3.53 -24.03 -35.84
CA GLN A 74 -3.07 -23.81 -34.47
C GLN A 74 -1.59 -24.14 -34.30
N GLY A 75 -0.86 -23.27 -33.60
CA GLY A 75 0.52 -23.51 -33.19
C GLY A 75 1.19 -22.26 -32.63
N ALA A 76 1.42 -22.23 -31.30
CA ALA A 76 2.09 -21.12 -30.63
C ALA A 76 3.44 -20.72 -31.26
N ALA A 77 4.28 -21.72 -31.58
CA ALA A 77 5.58 -21.49 -32.21
C ALA A 77 5.46 -20.94 -33.64
N GLN A 78 4.48 -21.43 -34.41
CA GLN A 78 4.23 -20.96 -35.77
C GLN A 78 3.67 -19.54 -35.78
N CYS A 79 2.83 -19.21 -34.79
CA CYS A 79 2.33 -17.86 -34.58
C CYS A 79 3.49 -16.88 -34.24
N ALA A 80 4.36 -17.26 -33.30
CA ALA A 80 5.54 -16.46 -32.95
C ALA A 80 6.47 -16.25 -34.17
N ASP A 81 6.74 -17.31 -34.92
CA ASP A 81 7.53 -17.26 -36.15
C ASP A 81 6.89 -16.36 -37.21
N ALA A 82 5.56 -16.38 -37.35
CA ALA A 82 4.84 -15.55 -38.30
C ALA A 82 4.94 -14.06 -37.97
N HIS A 83 4.86 -13.71 -36.68
CA HIS A 83 5.08 -12.34 -36.21
C HIS A 83 6.53 -11.89 -36.40
N PHE A 84 7.50 -12.78 -36.16
CA PHE A 84 8.92 -12.47 -36.33
C PHE A 84 9.33 -12.31 -37.80
N LYS A 85 9.00 -13.29 -38.66
CA LYS A 85 9.39 -13.32 -40.08
C LYS A 85 8.50 -12.47 -40.97
N ARG A 86 7.33 -12.03 -40.48
CA ARG A 86 6.26 -11.43 -41.29
C ARG A 86 5.89 -12.31 -42.48
N ALA A 87 5.98 -13.62 -42.27
CA ALA A 87 5.75 -14.63 -43.27
C ALA A 87 5.23 -15.90 -42.62
N TYR A 88 4.35 -16.62 -43.30
CA TYR A 88 3.79 -17.87 -42.82
C TYR A 88 4.03 -18.97 -43.87
N THR A 89 4.71 -20.04 -43.47
CA THR A 89 4.96 -21.19 -44.33
C THR A 89 3.90 -22.24 -44.07
N PHE A 90 3.15 -22.57 -45.11
CA PHE A 90 2.15 -23.63 -45.07
C PHE A 90 2.82 -25.01 -45.05
N TYR A 91 2.07 -26.05 -44.68
CA TYR A 91 2.56 -27.44 -44.48
C TYR A 91 3.36 -28.04 -45.67
N GLN A 92 3.33 -27.40 -46.84
CA GLN A 92 3.89 -27.93 -48.08
C GLN A 92 4.94 -27.03 -48.74
N GLY A 93 5.45 -26.05 -48.01
CA GLY A 93 6.60 -25.24 -48.42
C GLY A 93 6.26 -23.93 -49.13
N THR A 94 5.00 -23.70 -49.51
CA THR A 94 4.55 -22.38 -49.94
C THR A 94 4.63 -21.40 -48.76
N THR A 95 5.16 -20.19 -48.99
CA THR A 95 5.26 -19.15 -47.97
C THR A 95 4.48 -17.91 -48.38
N ALA A 96 3.52 -17.50 -47.55
CA ALA A 96 2.91 -16.18 -47.64
C ALA A 96 3.86 -15.15 -47.02
N ASN A 97 4.47 -14.29 -47.84
CA ASN A 97 5.40 -13.25 -47.41
C ASN A 97 4.72 -11.89 -47.22
N ASN A 98 5.41 -10.95 -46.58
CA ASN A 98 4.98 -9.55 -46.38
C ASN A 98 3.64 -9.41 -45.64
N ILE A 99 3.42 -10.23 -44.61
CA ILE A 99 2.24 -10.18 -43.76
C ILE A 99 2.26 -8.93 -42.90
N LYS A 100 1.26 -8.08 -43.10
CA LYS A 100 1.08 -6.83 -42.34
C LYS A 100 0.35 -7.12 -41.02
N ILE A 101 0.86 -6.55 -39.93
CA ILE A 101 0.18 -6.61 -38.63
C ILE A 101 -1.05 -5.71 -38.65
N ASN A 102 -2.11 -6.17 -37.97
CA ASN A 102 -3.43 -5.56 -37.87
C ASN A 102 -4.16 -5.43 -39.22
N GLN A 103 -3.75 -6.19 -40.22
CA GLN A 103 -4.42 -6.26 -41.52
C GLN A 103 -4.73 -7.71 -41.87
N THR A 104 -5.95 -7.95 -42.36
CA THR A 104 -6.30 -9.26 -42.92
C THR A 104 -5.75 -9.37 -44.32
N MET A 105 -5.03 -10.45 -44.58
CA MET A 105 -4.56 -10.81 -45.91
C MET A 105 -5.16 -12.14 -46.33
N TYR A 106 -5.40 -12.25 -47.63
CA TYR A 106 -5.89 -13.48 -48.26
C TYR A 106 -4.79 -14.04 -49.14
N PHE A 107 -4.56 -15.33 -49.02
CA PHE A 107 -3.62 -16.07 -49.86
C PHE A 107 -4.36 -17.30 -50.38
N SER A 108 -4.18 -17.64 -51.65
CA SER A 108 -4.79 -18.84 -52.22
C SER A 108 -3.77 -19.57 -53.06
N ASP A 109 -3.70 -20.88 -52.89
CA ASP A 109 -2.78 -21.73 -53.64
C ASP A 109 -3.34 -23.14 -53.83
N VAL A 110 -2.79 -23.84 -54.81
CA VAL A 110 -3.05 -25.26 -55.03
C VAL A 110 -2.11 -26.06 -54.15
N ILE A 111 -2.68 -26.78 -53.21
CA ILE A 111 -1.95 -27.60 -52.24
C ILE A 111 -1.63 -28.98 -52.84
N ARG A 112 -2.58 -29.60 -53.54
CA ARG A 112 -2.37 -30.89 -54.20
C ARG A 112 -2.92 -30.90 -55.60
N GLY A 113 -2.23 -31.63 -56.47
CA GLY A 113 -2.48 -31.59 -57.89
C GLY A 113 -1.92 -30.33 -58.55
N ARG A 114 -2.17 -30.21 -59.85
CA ARG A 114 -1.79 -29.02 -60.63
C ARG A 114 -2.97 -28.60 -61.47
N VAL A 115 -3.07 -27.31 -61.72
CA VAL A 115 -4.03 -26.74 -62.67
C VAL A 115 -3.30 -25.72 -63.53
N ASN A 116 -3.45 -25.84 -64.84
CA ASN A 116 -2.88 -24.89 -65.78
C ASN A 116 -3.83 -23.71 -66.01
N HIS A 117 -3.34 -22.65 -66.65
CA HIS A 117 -4.16 -21.49 -67.01
C HIS A 117 -5.30 -21.84 -67.98
N ASP A 118 -5.11 -22.91 -68.76
CA ASP A 118 -6.07 -23.39 -69.76
C ASP A 118 -7.22 -24.23 -69.15
N GLY A 119 -7.17 -24.51 -67.83
CA GLY A 119 -8.19 -25.29 -67.12
C GLY A 119 -7.83 -26.77 -66.93
N ASP A 120 -6.80 -27.27 -67.62
CA ASP A 120 -6.32 -28.64 -67.47
C ASP A 120 -5.85 -28.89 -66.04
N CYS A 121 -6.43 -29.90 -65.38
CA CYS A 121 -6.01 -30.33 -64.06
C CYS A 121 -5.26 -31.66 -64.12
N THR A 122 -4.36 -31.89 -63.17
CA THR A 122 -3.79 -33.20 -62.87
C THR A 122 -4.05 -33.51 -61.41
N GLY A 123 -4.88 -34.51 -61.14
CA GLY A 123 -5.21 -34.94 -59.80
C GLY A 123 -4.05 -35.68 -59.13
N GLU A 124 -3.87 -35.45 -57.83
CA GLU A 124 -2.95 -36.21 -56.97
C GLU A 124 -3.71 -36.86 -55.81
N THR A 125 -3.06 -37.77 -55.09
CA THR A 125 -3.65 -38.36 -53.89
C THR A 125 -3.53 -37.40 -52.71
N PHE A 126 -4.66 -37.09 -52.07
CA PHE A 126 -4.72 -36.30 -50.85
C PHE A 126 -5.26 -37.14 -49.70
N LYS A 127 -4.52 -37.13 -48.59
CA LYS A 127 -4.85 -37.89 -47.39
C LYS A 127 -5.04 -36.95 -46.21
N THR A 128 -6.16 -37.10 -45.53
CA THR A 128 -6.45 -36.51 -44.21
C THR A 128 -6.52 -37.62 -43.17
N ASP A 129 -6.71 -37.25 -41.90
CA ASP A 129 -6.85 -38.21 -40.80
C ASP A 129 -8.08 -39.13 -40.94
N ILE A 130 -9.05 -38.76 -41.78
CA ILE A 130 -10.35 -39.44 -41.88
C ILE A 130 -10.57 -40.07 -43.26
N TYR A 131 -10.01 -39.49 -44.32
CA TYR A 131 -10.26 -39.93 -45.69
C TYR A 131 -9.02 -39.82 -46.57
N GLU A 132 -8.94 -40.74 -47.53
CA GLU A 132 -7.94 -40.74 -48.59
C GLU A 132 -8.67 -40.62 -49.92
N LEU A 133 -8.34 -39.58 -50.68
CA LEU A 133 -8.96 -39.25 -51.95
C LEU A 133 -7.91 -39.30 -53.03
N GLU A 134 -8.17 -40.10 -54.06
CA GLU A 134 -7.30 -40.22 -55.24
C GLU A 134 -7.79 -39.31 -56.37
N TYR A 135 -6.86 -38.89 -57.23
CA TYR A 135 -7.15 -38.04 -58.40
C TYR A 135 -7.89 -36.73 -58.06
N VAL A 136 -7.44 -36.04 -57.01
CA VAL A 136 -8.04 -34.77 -56.57
C VAL A 136 -7.11 -33.58 -56.74
N LEU A 137 -7.72 -32.44 -57.01
CA LEU A 137 -7.13 -31.10 -56.95
C LEU A 137 -7.60 -30.44 -55.65
N VAL A 138 -6.65 -30.04 -54.80
CA VAL A 138 -6.94 -29.38 -53.52
C VAL A 138 -6.47 -27.95 -53.61
N GLN A 139 -7.42 -27.01 -53.58
CA GLN A 139 -7.16 -25.59 -53.46
C GLN A 139 -7.41 -25.17 -52.02
N ALA A 140 -6.56 -24.29 -51.49
CA ALA A 140 -6.83 -23.66 -50.21
C ALA A 140 -6.80 -22.15 -50.33
N LYS A 141 -7.73 -21.53 -49.61
CA LYS A 141 -7.78 -20.10 -49.38
C LYS A 141 -7.51 -19.84 -47.91
N PHE A 142 -6.39 -19.20 -47.64
CA PHE A 142 -5.97 -18.80 -46.32
C PHE A 142 -6.40 -17.37 -46.03
N LYS A 143 -7.02 -17.18 -44.88
CA LYS A 143 -7.27 -15.87 -44.26
C LYS A 143 -6.30 -15.73 -43.09
N ILE A 144 -5.32 -14.85 -43.23
CA ILE A 144 -4.32 -14.59 -42.20
C ILE A 144 -4.56 -13.21 -41.60
N LEU A 145 -4.71 -13.15 -40.28
CA LEU A 145 -4.72 -11.93 -39.50
C LEU A 145 -3.74 -12.07 -38.34
N LEU A 146 -2.64 -11.32 -38.43
CA LEU A 146 -1.71 -11.12 -37.32
C LEU A 146 -2.10 -9.83 -36.61
N SER A 147 -2.25 -9.84 -35.29
CA SER A 147 -2.50 -8.62 -34.52
C SER A 147 -1.67 -8.58 -33.24
N GLU A 148 -1.42 -7.38 -32.75
CA GLU A 148 -0.70 -7.18 -31.48
C GLU A 148 -1.52 -6.26 -30.59
N GLY A 149 -1.34 -6.38 -29.28
CA GLY A 149 -2.03 -5.53 -28.33
C GLY A 149 -1.47 -5.59 -26.93
N MET A 150 -2.07 -4.83 -26.03
CA MET A 150 -1.76 -4.83 -24.61
C MET A 150 -2.86 -5.55 -23.84
N ALA A 151 -2.48 -6.40 -22.91
CA ALA A 151 -3.38 -7.14 -22.04
C ALA A 151 -3.01 -6.92 -20.57
N THR A 152 -4.00 -7.06 -19.69
CA THR A 152 -3.80 -6.86 -18.25
C THR A 152 -3.50 -8.20 -17.59
N ALA A 153 -2.26 -8.39 -17.16
CA ALA A 153 -1.83 -9.55 -16.38
C ALA A 153 -1.96 -9.29 -14.88
N ASN A 154 -2.57 -10.21 -14.16
CA ASN A 154 -2.60 -10.26 -12.70
C ASN A 154 -1.72 -11.42 -12.23
N SER A 155 -0.59 -11.08 -11.62
CA SER A 155 0.41 -12.05 -11.15
C SER A 155 -0.07 -12.86 -9.94
N ARG A 156 -0.99 -12.32 -9.12
CA ARG A 156 -1.50 -12.98 -7.92
C ARG A 156 -2.50 -14.08 -8.28
N ASP A 157 -3.42 -13.78 -9.18
CA ASP A 157 -4.46 -14.72 -9.59
C ASP A 157 -4.01 -15.65 -10.73
N ASN A 158 -2.80 -15.43 -11.26
CA ASN A 158 -2.25 -16.14 -12.42
C ASN A 158 -3.16 -16.03 -13.66
N VAL A 159 -3.69 -14.84 -13.92
CA VAL A 159 -4.65 -14.58 -15.00
C VAL A 159 -4.16 -13.43 -15.88
N ILE A 160 -4.24 -13.60 -17.20
CA ILE A 160 -4.16 -12.51 -18.19
C ILE A 160 -5.57 -12.23 -18.72
N ILE A 161 -5.93 -10.95 -18.78
CA ILE A 161 -7.21 -10.46 -19.28
C ILE A 161 -6.95 -9.69 -20.57
N LEU A 162 -7.46 -10.20 -21.68
CA LEU A 162 -7.35 -9.58 -22.99
C LEU A 162 -8.32 -8.40 -23.14
N PRO A 163 -8.09 -7.46 -24.07
CA PRO A 163 -9.04 -6.37 -24.36
C PRO A 163 -10.44 -6.85 -24.78
N THR A 164 -10.56 -8.08 -25.25
CA THR A 164 -11.82 -8.76 -25.59
C THR A 164 -12.61 -9.20 -24.35
N GLY A 165 -12.01 -9.17 -23.16
CA GLY A 165 -12.59 -9.68 -21.91
C GLY A 165 -12.23 -11.14 -21.61
N THR A 166 -11.60 -11.85 -22.54
CA THR A 166 -11.17 -13.24 -22.34
C THR A 166 -10.11 -13.35 -21.26
N ARG A 167 -10.27 -14.34 -20.38
CA ARG A 167 -9.37 -14.60 -19.25
C ARG A 167 -8.61 -15.89 -19.53
N LEU A 168 -7.29 -15.79 -19.65
CA LEU A 168 -6.40 -16.94 -19.86
C LEU A 168 -5.46 -17.09 -18.67
N ARG A 169 -4.88 -18.28 -18.51
CA ARG A 169 -3.93 -18.55 -17.42
C ARG A 169 -2.56 -17.98 -17.78
N LEU A 170 -2.06 -17.04 -16.96
CA LEU A 170 -0.84 -16.27 -17.25
C LEU A 170 0.42 -17.14 -17.41
N SER A 171 0.54 -18.22 -16.65
CA SER A 171 1.67 -19.16 -16.68
C SER A 171 1.82 -19.95 -17.98
N ASP A 172 0.76 -20.05 -18.77
CA ASP A 172 0.74 -20.95 -19.94
C ASP A 172 1.43 -20.30 -21.15
N LEU A 173 1.64 -18.98 -21.12
CA LEU A 173 2.26 -18.17 -22.20
C LEU A 173 1.53 -18.27 -23.55
N TYR A 174 0.38 -18.94 -23.57
CA TYR A 174 -0.42 -19.27 -24.72
C TYR A 174 -1.89 -19.44 -24.32
N GLY A 175 -2.79 -19.09 -25.22
CA GLY A 175 -4.19 -19.45 -25.12
C GLY A 175 -4.96 -19.09 -26.37
N ILE A 176 -6.26 -19.39 -26.40
CA ILE A 176 -7.11 -19.16 -27.57
C ILE A 176 -8.22 -18.19 -27.17
N ASP A 177 -8.38 -17.14 -27.96
CA ASP A 177 -9.46 -16.16 -27.89
C ASP A 177 -10.42 -16.36 -29.06
N SER A 178 -11.73 -16.34 -28.79
CA SER A 178 -12.77 -16.56 -29.81
C SER A 178 -12.77 -15.50 -30.91
N HIS A 179 -12.27 -14.29 -30.65
CA HIS A 179 -12.29 -13.16 -31.58
C HIS A 179 -10.95 -12.94 -32.27
N LYS A 180 -9.84 -13.16 -31.55
CA LYS A 180 -8.47 -12.88 -32.01
C LYS A 180 -7.65 -14.12 -32.36
N GLY A 181 -8.19 -15.32 -32.13
CA GLY A 181 -7.51 -16.58 -32.42
C GLY A 181 -6.50 -16.96 -31.36
N GLU A 182 -5.38 -17.53 -31.79
CA GLU A 182 -4.30 -17.90 -30.90
C GLU A 182 -3.60 -16.66 -30.35
N ILE A 183 -3.32 -16.68 -29.05
CA ILE A 183 -2.69 -15.59 -28.33
C ILE A 183 -1.44 -16.12 -27.67
N ILE A 184 -0.33 -15.43 -27.85
CA ILE A 184 0.95 -15.71 -27.20
C ILE A 184 1.43 -14.44 -26.50
N TRP A 185 2.10 -14.62 -25.36
CA TRP A 185 2.70 -13.52 -24.61
C TRP A 185 3.95 -14.00 -23.89
N THR A 186 4.80 -13.04 -23.54
CA THR A 186 5.97 -13.29 -22.71
C THR A 186 5.68 -12.81 -21.28
N PHE A 187 5.98 -13.66 -20.30
CA PHE A 187 5.86 -13.31 -18.89
C PHE A 187 7.15 -13.72 -18.16
N ASN A 188 8.02 -12.74 -17.93
CA ASN A 188 9.18 -12.94 -17.07
C ASN A 188 8.74 -12.84 -15.62
N LYS A 189 8.70 -13.99 -14.94
CA LYS A 189 8.43 -14.09 -13.50
C LYS A 189 9.59 -13.57 -12.64
N GLN A 190 10.76 -13.35 -13.23
CA GLN A 190 11.91 -12.81 -12.52
C GLN A 190 11.64 -11.36 -12.11
N LYS A 191 11.57 -11.15 -10.79
CA LYS A 191 11.70 -9.85 -10.13
C LYS A 191 13.13 -9.34 -10.32
N ASN A 192 13.53 -9.09 -11.57
CA ASN A 192 14.79 -8.46 -11.84
C ASN A 192 14.59 -6.97 -11.58
N CYS A 193 14.91 -6.58 -10.35
CA CYS A 193 15.13 -5.19 -9.99
C CYS A 193 16.47 -4.71 -10.56
N ASP A 194 16.69 -4.95 -11.86
CA ASP A 194 17.79 -4.31 -12.57
C ASP A 194 17.42 -2.85 -12.78
N THR A 195 18.44 -2.01 -12.59
CA THR A 195 18.51 -0.55 -12.35
C THR A 195 17.47 0.42 -12.98
N THR A 196 16.56 -0.03 -13.84
CA THR A 196 15.52 0.78 -14.49
C THR A 196 14.11 0.21 -14.41
N ASP A 197 13.91 -1.03 -13.96
CA ASP A 197 12.63 -1.74 -14.06
C ASP A 197 11.90 -1.83 -12.70
N THR A 198 11.52 -0.68 -12.15
CA THR A 198 10.67 -0.57 -10.94
C THR A 198 9.20 -0.95 -11.19
N ASN A 199 8.91 -1.78 -12.18
CA ASN A 199 7.53 -2.10 -12.62
C ASN A 199 6.71 -2.87 -11.58
N ASP A 200 7.34 -3.44 -10.55
CA ASP A 200 6.68 -4.08 -9.42
C ASP A 200 6.14 -3.07 -8.39
N TYR A 201 6.57 -1.81 -8.46
CA TYR A 201 6.23 -0.77 -7.49
C TYR A 201 5.71 0.49 -8.15
N ASP A 202 4.53 0.93 -7.72
CA ASP A 202 4.00 2.26 -8.04
C ASP A 202 4.35 3.24 -6.91
N THR A 203 4.84 4.43 -7.24
CA THR A 203 4.94 5.54 -6.29
C THR A 203 3.60 6.28 -6.20
N LEU A 204 2.97 6.24 -5.03
CA LEU A 204 1.67 6.86 -4.78
C LEU A 204 1.79 8.30 -4.25
N TYR A 205 2.88 8.58 -3.54
CA TYR A 205 3.17 9.88 -2.97
C TYR A 205 4.67 10.11 -2.94
N GLU A 206 5.08 11.34 -3.22
CA GLU A 206 6.45 11.84 -3.09
C GLU A 206 6.36 13.25 -2.49
N GLY A 207 6.97 13.45 -1.32
CA GLY A 207 6.92 14.74 -0.65
C GLY A 207 7.21 14.64 0.86
N PRO A 208 7.08 15.75 1.60
CA PRO A 208 7.38 15.81 3.02
C PRO A 208 6.40 14.97 3.86
N ALA A 209 6.85 14.54 5.03
CA ALA A 209 6.03 13.82 6.01
C ALA A 209 6.40 14.20 7.44
N THR A 210 5.52 13.88 8.38
CA THR A 210 5.76 14.03 9.81
C THR A 210 5.83 12.65 10.46
N LEU A 211 6.92 12.34 11.14
CA LEU A 211 7.07 11.13 11.94
C LEU A 211 6.68 11.42 13.38
N ILE A 212 5.64 10.74 13.86
CA ILE A 212 5.15 10.83 15.23
C ILE A 212 5.61 9.58 15.97
N THR A 213 6.38 9.76 17.03
CA THR A 213 6.78 8.70 17.95
C THR A 213 5.98 8.84 19.25
N SER A 214 5.17 7.83 19.55
CA SER A 214 4.28 7.79 20.72
C SER A 214 4.49 6.51 21.51
N LYS A 215 4.28 6.53 22.83
CA LYS A 215 4.31 5.29 23.62
C LYS A 215 2.96 4.58 23.52
N LYS A 216 2.98 3.24 23.45
CA LYS A 216 1.75 2.42 23.37
C LYS A 216 0.88 2.53 24.64
N SER A 217 1.51 2.72 25.79
CA SER A 217 0.89 2.94 27.10
C SER A 217 1.84 3.79 27.96
N LEU A 218 1.32 4.45 29.00
CA LEU A 218 2.09 5.29 29.92
C LEU A 218 3.32 4.55 30.50
N ASP A 219 3.17 3.25 30.77
CA ASP A 219 4.20 2.39 31.38
C ASP A 219 4.97 1.52 30.38
N SER A 220 4.68 1.63 29.07
CA SER A 220 5.33 0.80 28.07
C SER A 220 6.60 1.46 27.53
N THR A 221 7.66 0.65 27.39
CA THR A 221 8.87 1.02 26.63
C THR A 221 8.69 0.89 25.11
N MET A 222 7.56 0.34 24.65
CA MET A 222 7.30 0.20 23.21
C MET A 222 6.86 1.52 22.60
N GLU A 223 7.71 2.05 21.74
CA GLU A 223 7.44 3.22 20.91
C GLU A 223 6.76 2.80 19.60
N ILE A 224 5.67 3.48 19.27
CA ILE A 224 4.95 3.40 18.01
C ILE A 224 5.36 4.61 17.18
N GLN A 225 5.98 4.34 16.05
CA GLN A 225 6.37 5.34 15.06
C GLN A 225 5.32 5.35 13.93
N THR A 226 4.78 6.52 13.61
CA THR A 226 3.73 6.68 12.57
C THR A 226 4.12 7.81 11.64
N PHE A 227 4.13 7.54 10.34
CA PHE A 227 4.27 8.56 9.30
C PHE A 227 2.91 9.18 9.00
N GLN A 228 2.86 10.50 9.04
CA GLN A 228 1.68 11.28 8.72
C GLN A 228 1.98 12.23 7.57
N VAL A 229 1.10 12.22 6.56
CA VAL A 229 1.17 13.10 5.40
C VAL A 229 -0.15 13.83 5.24
N GLU A 230 -0.03 15.13 4.98
CA GLU A 230 -1.14 16.01 4.69
C GLU A 230 -0.77 16.88 3.49
N SER A 231 -1.50 16.70 2.39
CA SER A 231 -1.43 17.53 1.19
C SER A 231 -2.83 17.72 0.62
N ASP A 232 -2.98 18.67 -0.31
CA ASP A 232 -4.26 18.95 -0.98
C ASP A 232 -4.87 17.73 -1.69
N LYS A 233 -4.04 16.77 -2.10
CA LYS A 233 -4.45 15.60 -2.90
C LYS A 233 -4.52 14.30 -2.11
N ILE A 234 -3.76 14.18 -1.03
CA ILE A 234 -3.58 12.92 -0.30
C ILE A 234 -3.36 13.18 1.19
N THR A 235 -4.04 12.39 2.03
CA THR A 235 -3.95 12.50 3.49
C THR A 235 -3.94 11.11 4.12
N PHE A 236 -2.81 10.68 4.67
CA PHE A 236 -2.69 9.35 5.28
C PHE A 236 -1.88 9.36 6.57
N ALA A 237 -2.11 8.34 7.39
CA ALA A 237 -1.28 8.01 8.53
C ALA A 237 -0.97 6.51 8.51
N LEU A 238 0.30 6.15 8.42
CA LEU A 238 0.77 4.76 8.32
C LEU A 238 1.81 4.49 9.41
N GLN A 239 1.61 3.41 10.15
CA GLN A 239 2.53 2.97 11.19
C GLN A 239 3.79 2.36 10.56
N LYS A 240 4.95 2.73 11.09
CA LYS A 240 6.23 2.11 10.78
C LYS A 240 6.34 0.80 11.56
N LEU A 241 6.45 -0.34 10.87
CA LEU A 241 6.58 -1.65 11.49
C LEU A 241 8.03 -2.13 11.53
N LYS A 242 8.51 -2.71 10.43
CA LYS A 242 9.86 -3.28 10.32
C LYS A 242 10.57 -2.80 9.06
N LEU A 243 11.90 -2.91 9.07
CA LEU A 243 12.70 -2.74 7.87
C LEU A 243 12.49 -3.95 6.94
N ASP A 244 12.30 -3.66 5.66
CA ASP A 244 12.15 -4.62 4.57
C ASP A 244 12.91 -4.10 3.34
N TYR A 245 12.89 -4.84 2.23
CA TYR A 245 13.60 -4.48 1.01
C TYR A 245 12.68 -4.50 -0.20
N ALA A 246 12.55 -3.36 -0.86
CA ALA A 246 11.94 -3.25 -2.18
C ALA A 246 13.07 -3.11 -3.20
N CYS A 247 13.28 -4.12 -4.06
CA CYS A 247 14.34 -4.06 -5.06
C CYS A 247 15.75 -3.81 -4.50
N HIS A 248 16.10 -4.53 -3.42
CA HIS A 248 17.36 -4.36 -2.68
C HIS A 248 17.54 -2.98 -2.00
N ILE A 249 16.54 -2.10 -2.09
CA ILE A 249 16.53 -0.81 -1.40
C ILE A 249 15.80 -0.96 -0.07
N PRO A 250 16.38 -0.46 1.04
CA PRO A 250 15.74 -0.50 2.34
C PRO A 250 14.47 0.34 2.37
N VAL A 251 13.36 -0.27 2.78
CA VAL A 251 12.05 0.38 2.94
C VAL A 251 11.41 -0.03 4.26
N PHE A 252 10.48 0.78 4.77
CA PHE A 252 9.71 0.43 5.95
C PHE A 252 8.38 -0.19 5.57
N GLN A 253 8.11 -1.38 6.11
CA GLN A 253 6.79 -2.00 6.02
C GLN A 253 5.80 -1.22 6.89
N THR A 254 4.58 -1.06 6.37
CA THR A 254 3.46 -0.46 7.10
C THR A 254 2.43 -1.51 7.55
N GLU A 255 1.43 -1.10 8.31
CA GLU A 255 0.31 -1.98 8.69
C GLU A 255 -0.47 -2.51 7.48
N HIS A 256 -0.39 -1.82 6.34
CA HIS A 256 -0.94 -2.33 5.09
C HIS A 256 0.12 -3.16 4.35
N PRO A 257 -0.13 -4.45 4.04
CA PRO A 257 0.88 -5.38 3.53
C PRO A 257 1.45 -5.02 2.15
N ARG A 258 0.81 -4.08 1.43
CA ARG A 258 1.19 -3.63 0.09
C ARG A 258 1.79 -2.23 0.05
N LEU A 259 1.85 -1.54 1.20
CA LEU A 259 2.37 -0.18 1.29
C LEU A 259 3.69 -0.17 2.04
N PHE A 260 4.67 0.48 1.42
CA PHE A 260 6.01 0.62 1.95
C PHE A 260 6.44 2.08 1.90
N ILE A 261 7.24 2.50 2.87
CA ILE A 261 7.72 3.88 2.97
C ILE A 261 9.23 3.89 2.77
N LEU A 262 9.68 4.63 1.77
CA LEU A 262 11.09 4.93 1.53
C LEU A 262 11.39 6.33 2.09
N VAL A 263 12.41 6.42 2.94
CA VAL A 263 12.84 7.67 3.59
C VAL A 263 14.23 8.12 3.12
N ASP A 264 15.01 7.19 2.59
CA ASP A 264 16.41 7.42 2.23
C ASP A 264 16.54 8.30 0.98
N GLN A 265 17.17 9.46 1.16
CA GLN A 265 17.32 10.49 0.13
C GLN A 265 18.13 10.04 -1.07
N GLU A 266 19.13 9.17 -0.87
CA GLU A 266 19.97 8.66 -1.96
C GLU A 266 19.19 7.70 -2.86
N ASN A 267 18.24 6.97 -2.28
CA ASN A 267 17.47 5.94 -2.96
C ASN A 267 16.13 6.42 -3.52
N ILE A 268 15.70 7.64 -3.17
CA ILE A 268 14.45 8.25 -3.67
C ILE A 268 14.38 8.31 -5.20
N PRO A 269 15.43 8.69 -5.95
CA PRO A 269 15.36 8.76 -7.41
C PRO A 269 15.08 7.42 -8.10
N PHE A 270 15.29 6.28 -7.43
CA PHE A 270 15.15 4.96 -8.02
C PHE A 270 13.70 4.61 -8.42
N PHE A 271 12.71 5.07 -7.66
CA PHE A 271 11.30 4.81 -7.92
C PHE A 271 10.64 6.01 -8.57
N HIS A 272 10.13 5.86 -9.79
CA HIS A 272 9.47 6.95 -10.52
C HIS A 272 7.95 6.93 -10.33
N THR A 273 7.36 8.13 -10.27
CA THR A 273 5.91 8.31 -10.28
C THR A 273 5.34 7.94 -11.65
N LYS A 274 4.42 6.97 -11.65
CA LYS A 274 3.70 6.49 -12.84
C LYS A 274 2.21 6.82 -12.70
N PRO A 275 1.48 7.06 -13.81
CA PRO A 275 0.04 7.22 -13.75
C PRO A 275 -0.60 5.94 -13.17
N ILE A 276 -1.36 6.11 -12.09
CA ILE A 276 -1.96 5.02 -11.33
C ILE A 276 -3.02 4.33 -12.20
N SER A 277 -2.85 3.03 -12.45
CA SER A 277 -3.85 2.19 -13.13
C SER A 277 -5.19 2.18 -12.37
N THR A 278 -6.29 2.36 -13.09
CA THR A 278 -7.68 2.40 -12.57
C THR A 278 -8.15 1.08 -11.95
N TYR A 279 -7.42 -0.02 -12.16
CA TYR A 279 -7.76 -1.33 -11.59
C TYR A 279 -7.34 -1.49 -10.13
N ASN A 280 -6.57 -0.54 -9.56
CA ASN A 280 -6.04 -0.62 -8.20
C ASN A 280 -6.70 0.41 -7.24
N THR A 281 -8.00 0.68 -7.43
CA THR A 281 -8.77 1.74 -6.75
C THR A 281 -8.94 1.54 -5.24
N ASP A 282 -9.02 0.29 -4.76
CA ASP A 282 -9.31 0.01 -3.34
C ASP A 282 -8.23 0.53 -2.39
N LEU A 283 -6.97 0.55 -2.81
CA LEU A 283 -5.89 1.05 -1.97
C LEU A 283 -5.90 2.58 -1.87
N MET A 284 -6.42 3.28 -2.88
CA MET A 284 -6.59 4.74 -2.82
C MET A 284 -7.69 5.14 -1.84
N ALA A 285 -8.71 4.30 -1.66
CA ALA A 285 -9.70 4.51 -0.61
C ALA A 285 -9.03 4.46 0.78
N TYR A 286 -8.16 3.48 1.03
CA TYR A 286 -7.40 3.38 2.29
C TYR A 286 -6.51 4.61 2.53
N ILE A 287 -5.79 5.06 1.50
CA ILE A 287 -4.89 6.21 1.59
C ILE A 287 -5.66 7.53 1.75
N ASN A 288 -6.89 7.63 1.27
CA ASN A 288 -7.76 8.79 1.50
C ASN A 288 -8.67 8.63 2.72
N THR A 289 -8.43 7.65 3.61
CA THR A 289 -9.23 7.51 4.84
C THR A 289 -8.90 8.63 5.83
N LYS A 290 -9.61 9.75 5.69
CA LYS A 290 -9.59 10.86 6.66
C LYS A 290 -9.84 10.38 8.09
N PHE A 291 -10.52 9.27 8.31
CA PHE A 291 -10.87 8.77 9.65
C PHE A 291 -9.65 8.39 10.51
N VAL A 292 -8.69 7.62 9.97
CA VAL A 292 -7.49 7.20 10.72
C VAL A 292 -6.60 8.42 11.02
N TYR A 293 -6.47 9.31 10.03
CA TYR A 293 -5.78 10.58 10.17
C TYR A 293 -6.42 11.49 11.24
N ILE A 294 -7.75 11.66 11.21
CA ILE A 294 -8.52 12.42 12.21
C ILE A 294 -8.33 11.80 13.61
N GLN A 295 -8.41 10.48 13.74
CA GLN A 295 -8.21 9.80 15.02
C GLN A 295 -6.83 10.09 15.61
N ASN A 296 -5.77 10.04 14.79
CA ASN A 296 -4.41 10.32 15.25
C ASN A 296 -4.19 11.78 15.63
N ILE A 297 -4.76 12.73 14.89
CA ILE A 297 -4.70 14.15 15.25
C ILE A 297 -5.45 14.41 16.55
N LEU A 298 -6.70 13.92 16.67
CA LEU A 298 -7.48 14.08 17.90
C LEU A 298 -6.73 13.50 19.09
N LYS A 299 -6.14 12.29 18.95
CA LYS A 299 -5.34 11.67 20.01
C LYS A 299 -4.12 12.52 20.38
N THR A 300 -3.45 13.12 19.41
CA THR A 300 -2.26 13.96 19.64
C THR A 300 -2.64 15.28 20.31
N SER A 301 -3.68 15.95 19.83
CA SER A 301 -4.18 17.20 20.40
C SER A 301 -4.70 17.01 21.83
N ILE A 302 -5.47 15.94 22.09
CA ILE A 302 -5.97 15.63 23.43
C ILE A 302 -4.82 15.31 24.38
N THR A 303 -3.87 14.47 23.96
CA THR A 303 -2.70 14.13 24.80
C THR A 303 -1.86 15.37 25.11
N SER A 304 -1.62 16.24 24.12
CA SER A 304 -0.87 17.49 24.31
C SER A 304 -1.59 18.43 25.29
N MET A 305 -2.91 18.58 25.14
CA MET A 305 -3.71 19.42 26.04
C MET A 305 -3.74 18.85 27.46
N TYR A 306 -3.84 17.53 27.60
CA TYR A 306 -3.81 16.85 28.89
C TYR A 306 -2.47 17.05 29.61
N ILE A 307 -1.34 16.88 28.90
CA ILE A 307 -0.01 17.12 29.45
C ILE A 307 0.13 18.59 29.90
N ASP A 308 -0.33 19.55 29.09
CA ASP A 308 -0.29 20.98 29.45
C ASP A 308 -1.13 21.29 30.70
N LEU A 309 -2.34 20.73 30.80
CA LEU A 309 -3.19 20.90 31.97
C LEU A 309 -2.57 20.35 33.25
N VAL A 310 -2.07 19.12 33.22
CA VAL A 310 -1.41 18.49 34.37
C VAL A 310 -0.15 19.28 34.77
N THR A 311 0.64 19.73 33.79
CA THR A 311 1.82 20.57 34.05
C THR A 311 1.44 21.89 34.71
N LYS A 312 0.39 22.56 34.21
CA LYS A 312 -0.13 23.80 34.80
C LYS A 312 -0.70 23.61 36.20
N GLN A 313 -1.41 22.51 36.44
CA GLN A 313 -1.91 22.16 37.75
C GLN A 313 -0.77 21.97 38.75
N CYS A 314 0.25 21.19 38.39
CA CYS A 314 1.42 20.99 39.24
C CYS A 314 2.14 22.32 39.52
N ASN A 315 2.33 23.17 38.51
CA ASN A 315 2.95 24.48 38.69
C ASN A 315 2.14 25.40 39.63
N LEU A 316 0.81 25.35 39.54
CA LEU A 316 -0.08 26.10 40.42
C LEU A 316 0.02 25.57 41.86
N GLU A 317 -0.04 24.25 42.06
CA GLU A 317 0.14 23.63 43.38
C GLU A 317 1.50 23.97 43.98
N ARG A 318 2.57 23.98 43.18
CA ARG A 318 3.90 24.42 43.58
C ARG A 318 3.93 25.89 44.01
N GLN A 319 3.27 26.78 43.26
CA GLN A 319 3.16 28.20 43.63
C GLN A 319 2.40 28.39 44.94
N ILE A 320 1.29 27.66 45.13
CA ILE A 320 0.52 27.66 46.37
C ILE A 320 1.38 27.16 47.53
N LEU A 321 2.12 26.06 47.35
CA LEU A 321 3.03 25.53 48.37
C LEU A 321 4.13 26.52 48.73
N MET A 322 4.73 27.19 47.73
CA MET A 322 5.71 28.25 47.96
C MET A 322 5.11 29.43 48.74
N GLN A 323 3.89 29.85 48.40
CA GLN A 323 3.18 30.91 49.13
C GLN A 323 2.91 30.48 50.58
N LYS A 324 2.42 29.25 50.81
CA LYS A 324 2.22 28.72 52.15
C LYS A 324 3.53 28.69 52.93
N LEU A 325 4.63 28.19 52.35
CA LEU A 325 5.95 28.17 53.00
C LEU A 325 6.47 29.58 53.35
N SER A 326 6.14 30.61 52.56
CA SER A 326 6.50 31.99 52.89
C SER A 326 5.86 32.47 54.20
N LEU A 327 4.64 32.02 54.52
CA LEU A 327 3.96 32.32 55.79
C LEU A 327 4.74 31.78 56.99
N ALA A 328 5.44 30.65 56.86
CA ALA A 328 6.22 30.07 57.96
C ALA A 328 7.36 30.98 58.44
N SER A 329 7.76 31.98 57.64
CA SER A 329 8.75 32.99 58.04
C SER A 329 8.14 34.16 58.81
N TYR A 330 6.85 34.45 58.61
CA TYR A 330 6.15 35.56 59.24
C TYR A 330 5.35 35.13 60.48
N SER A 331 4.58 34.03 60.36
CA SER A 331 3.71 33.51 61.42
C SER A 331 3.58 31.99 61.31
N LEU A 332 4.07 31.27 62.34
CA LEU A 332 3.97 29.81 62.41
C LEU A 332 2.54 29.34 62.65
N SER A 333 1.71 30.12 63.35
CA SER A 333 0.31 29.79 63.59
C SER A 333 -0.53 29.89 62.31
N GLU A 334 -0.33 30.93 61.50
CA GLU A 334 -1.00 31.07 60.20
C GLU A 334 -0.53 30.02 59.19
N PHE A 335 0.76 29.70 59.19
CA PHE A 335 1.29 28.59 58.40
C PHE A 335 0.62 27.26 58.78
N ALA A 336 0.52 26.96 60.08
CA ALA A 336 -0.11 25.73 60.55
C ALA A 336 -1.57 25.64 60.12
N TYR A 337 -2.31 26.75 60.24
CA TYR A 337 -3.71 26.85 59.80
C TYR A 337 -3.84 26.63 58.28
N SER A 338 -3.01 27.29 57.48
CA SER A 338 -3.06 27.21 56.01
C SER A 338 -2.62 25.84 55.46
N MET A 339 -1.64 25.19 56.10
CA MET A 339 -1.15 23.87 55.70
C MET A 339 -2.07 22.74 56.14
N ALA A 340 -2.69 22.85 57.32
CA ALA A 340 -3.60 21.85 57.83
C ALA A 340 -5.06 22.03 57.37
N GLU A 341 -5.33 23.08 56.59
CA GLU A 341 -6.66 23.44 56.09
C GLU A 341 -7.70 23.63 57.20
N GLY A 342 -7.25 24.13 58.35
CA GLY A 342 -8.12 24.36 59.51
C GLY A 342 -7.38 24.54 60.84
N PRO A 343 -8.14 24.83 61.92
CA PRO A 343 -7.60 24.99 63.26
C PRO A 343 -7.22 23.63 63.90
N GLY A 344 -6.50 23.68 65.03
CA GLY A 344 -6.10 22.47 65.76
C GLY A 344 -4.71 21.94 65.40
N TYR A 345 -3.90 22.74 64.70
CA TYR A 345 -2.51 22.44 64.41
C TYR A 345 -1.63 23.60 64.85
N THR A 346 -0.39 23.28 65.25
CA THR A 346 0.66 24.24 65.53
C THR A 346 1.91 23.87 64.75
N ALA A 347 2.79 24.83 64.49
CA ALA A 347 4.03 24.60 63.77
C ALA A 347 5.24 25.02 64.60
N LEU A 348 6.31 24.23 64.52
CA LEU A 348 7.58 24.50 65.17
C LEU A 348 8.71 24.47 64.14
N LYS A 349 9.47 25.55 64.06
CA LYS A 349 10.61 25.67 63.15
C LYS A 349 11.90 25.24 63.84
N SER A 350 12.60 24.27 63.26
CA SER A 350 13.94 23.85 63.68
C SER A 350 14.90 23.94 62.49
N GLY A 351 15.68 25.02 62.47
CA GLY A 351 16.58 25.33 61.36
C GLY A 351 15.82 25.46 60.02
N LYS A 352 16.08 24.53 59.10
CA LYS A 352 15.51 24.48 57.74
C LYS A 352 14.26 23.60 57.63
N ILE A 353 13.80 23.02 58.73
CA ILE A 353 12.63 22.13 58.77
C ILE A 353 11.53 22.78 59.63
N VAL A 354 10.30 22.71 59.16
CA VAL A 354 9.12 23.08 59.95
C VAL A 354 8.33 21.81 60.24
N TYR A 355 8.07 21.57 61.53
CA TYR A 355 7.26 20.46 62.02
C TYR A 355 5.84 20.94 62.26
N LEU A 356 4.88 20.32 61.60
CA LEU A 356 3.46 20.50 61.82
C LEU A 356 2.99 19.47 62.85
N LEU A 357 2.36 19.95 63.92
CA LEU A 357 1.94 19.19 65.09
C LEU A 357 0.43 19.34 65.28
N LYS A 358 -0.29 18.22 65.43
CA LYS A 358 -1.71 18.25 65.75
C LYS A 358 -1.93 18.50 67.24
N CYS A 359 -2.67 19.55 67.58
CA CYS A 359 -3.07 19.91 68.94
C CYS A 359 -4.22 19.03 69.43
N LYS A 360 -4.34 18.87 70.74
CA LYS A 360 -5.51 18.25 71.37
C LYS A 360 -6.54 19.35 71.66
N PRO A 361 -7.82 19.17 71.28
CA PRO A 361 -8.86 20.12 71.64
C PRO A 361 -9.11 20.04 73.14
N VAL A 362 -9.26 21.20 73.79
CA VAL A 362 -9.61 21.26 75.21
C VAL A 362 -10.56 22.41 75.48
N ASP A 363 -11.49 22.18 76.39
CA ASP A 363 -12.49 23.14 76.84
C ASP A 363 -11.87 24.08 77.88
N VAL A 364 -12.14 25.38 77.74
CA VAL A 364 -11.58 26.43 78.61
C VAL A 364 -12.66 27.40 79.06
N GLU A 365 -12.50 27.95 80.26
CA GLU A 365 -13.38 28.99 80.83
C GLU A 365 -12.64 30.33 80.90
N LEU A 366 -13.35 31.44 80.79
CA LEU A 366 -12.73 32.77 80.74
C LEU A 366 -12.43 33.28 82.15
N ASP A 367 -11.17 33.60 82.43
CA ASP A 367 -10.76 34.07 83.75
C ASP A 367 -11.03 35.57 83.91
N ARG A 368 -11.90 35.92 84.86
CA ARG A 368 -12.26 37.33 85.16
C ARG A 368 -11.69 37.82 86.49
N SER A 369 -10.88 37.02 87.17
CA SER A 369 -10.41 37.30 88.54
C SER A 369 -9.25 38.29 88.61
N HIS A 370 -8.69 38.68 87.47
CA HIS A 370 -7.50 39.53 87.40
C HIS A 370 -7.84 41.02 87.24
N ASN A 371 -7.18 41.88 88.04
CA ASN A 371 -7.29 43.35 87.96
C ASN A 371 -6.19 44.00 87.06
N ALA A 372 -5.48 43.21 86.26
CA ALA A 372 -4.44 43.68 85.34
C ALA A 372 -4.88 43.52 83.88
N CYS A 373 -4.42 44.40 83.01
CA CYS A 373 -4.67 44.31 81.58
C CYS A 373 -3.65 43.36 80.92
N PHE A 374 -4.13 42.40 80.14
CA PHE A 374 -3.31 41.49 79.34
C PHE A 374 -3.49 41.77 77.85
N GLN A 375 -2.53 41.34 77.03
CA GLN A 375 -2.56 41.49 75.58
C GLN A 375 -3.51 40.47 74.90
N GLU A 376 -3.80 39.36 75.57
CA GLU A 376 -4.76 38.33 75.15
C GLU A 376 -5.71 37.98 76.31
N LEU A 377 -6.84 37.33 76.00
CA LEU A 377 -7.85 36.95 77.00
C LEU A 377 -7.33 35.80 77.89
N PRO A 378 -7.25 35.98 79.22
CA PRO A 378 -6.84 34.91 80.12
C PRO A 378 -7.94 33.85 80.23
N VAL A 379 -7.53 32.59 80.24
CA VAL A 379 -8.43 31.44 80.32
C VAL A 379 -7.96 30.44 81.38
N LEU A 380 -8.92 29.80 82.04
CA LEU A 380 -8.72 28.67 82.93
C LEU A 380 -8.88 27.37 82.14
N TYR A 381 -7.91 26.49 82.33
CA TYR A 381 -7.86 25.15 81.77
C TYR A 381 -7.92 24.16 82.94
N ASN A 382 -8.80 23.16 82.87
CA ASN A 382 -8.97 22.13 83.91
C ASN A 382 -8.38 20.78 83.48
#